data_AF-A0A2N7BCD7-F1
#
_entry.id   AF-A0A2N7BCD7-F1
#
_cell.length_a   1.000
_cell.length_b   1.000
_cell.length_c   1.000
_cell.angle_alpha   90.00
_cell.angle_beta   90.00
_cell.angle_gamma   90.00
#
_symmetry.space_group_name_H-M   'P 1'
#
loop_
_entity.id
_entity.type
_entity.pdbx_description
1 polymer ?
#
loop_
_entity_poly.entity_id
_entity_poly.type
_entity_poly.pdbx_seq_one_letter_code
_entity_poly.pdbx_strand_id
1 'polypeptide(L)' 'MTRFFGAFFTILGTFIILFACVAFLNDGKPTLGWKITQWESIVPFLVGTVFLITGVNMMRN' A
#
# COMPACT_ATOMS: atom_id res chain seq x y z
N MET A 1 -23.85 -1.83 -1.40
CA MET A 1 -22.75 -2.38 -0.57
C MET A 1 -21.41 -2.40 -1.29
N THR A 2 -21.35 -2.65 -2.61
CA THR A 2 -20.11 -2.70 -3.40
C THR A 2 -19.24 -1.44 -3.31
N ARG A 3 -19.85 -0.26 -3.30
CA ARG A 3 -19.15 1.03 -3.13
C ARG A 3 -18.44 1.18 -1.78
N PHE A 4 -18.96 0.57 -0.72
CA PHE A 4 -18.34 0.63 0.61
C PHE A 4 -17.08 -0.24 0.67
N PHE A 5 -17.15 -1.43 0.07
CA PHE A 5 -15.98 -2.29 -0.10
C PHE A 5 -14.93 -1.66 -1.02
N GLY A 6 -15.33 -1.06 -2.15
CA GLY A 6 -14.39 -0.36 -3.04
C GLY A 6 -13.67 0.81 -2.36
N ALA A 7 -14.40 1.61 -1.56
CA ALA A 7 -13.81 2.68 -0.76
C ALA A 7 -12.83 2.13 0.28
N PHE A 8 -13.20 1.05 0.98
CA PHE A 8 -12.33 0.39 1.95
C PHE A 8 -11.01 -0.10 1.31
N PHE A 9 -11.08 -0.82 0.18
CA PHE A 9 -9.90 -1.30 -0.54
C PHE A 9 -9.02 -0.15 -1.05
N THR A 10 -9.62 0.96 -1.47
CA THR A 10 -8.87 2.14 -1.97
C THR A 10 -8.13 2.85 -0.83
N ILE A 11 -8.81 3.05 0.30
CA ILE A 11 -8.22 3.65 1.50
C ILE A 11 -7.08 2.75 2.00
N LEU A 12 -7.33 1.45 2.13
CA LEU A 12 -6.35 0.47 2.61
C LEU A 12 -5.13 0.39 1.67
N GLY A 13 -5.36 0.33 0.35
CA GLY A 13 -4.29 0.36 -0.66
C GLY A 13 -3.43 1.63 -0.57
N THR A 14 -4.07 2.80 -0.36
CA THR A 14 -3.38 4.08 -0.16
C THR A 14 -2.46 4.04 1.07
N PHE A 15 -2.95 3.55 2.21
CA PHE A 15 -2.13 3.43 3.41
C PHE A 15 -0.93 2.51 3.22
N ILE A 16 -1.11 1.38 2.53
CA ILE A 16 -0.01 0.44 2.26
C ILE A 16 1.04 1.07 1.32
N ILE A 17 0.62 1.80 0.28
CA ILE A 17 1.54 2.50 -0.63
C ILE A 17 2.34 3.54 0.14
N LEU A 18 1.69 4.36 0.97
CA LEU A 18 2.37 5.36 1.80
C LEU A 18 3.37 4.70 2.75
N PHE A 19 3.02 3.58 3.36
CA PHE A 19 3.93 2.82 4.20
C PHE A 19 5.15 2.31 3.41
N ALA A 20 4.93 1.75 2.22
CA ALA A 20 6.00 1.29 1.35
C ALA A 20 6.93 2.43 0.91
N CYS A 21 6.39 3.60 0.57
CA CYS A 21 7.18 4.79 0.25
C CYS A 21 8.02 5.26 1.45
N VAL A 22 7.46 5.25 2.66
CA VAL A 22 8.19 5.60 3.89
C VAL A 22 9.28 4.56 4.18
N ALA A 23 9.02 3.27 3.97
CA ALA A 23 10.02 2.21 4.09
C ALA A 23 11.16 2.37 3.06
N PHE A 24 10.81 2.66 1.81
CA PHE A 24 11.76 2.88 0.71
C PHE A 24 12.63 4.13 0.94
N LEU A 25 12.05 5.23 1.44
CA LEU A 25 12.81 6.46 1.70
C LEU A 25 13.76 6.35 2.89
N ASN A 26 13.46 5.45 3.83
CA ASN A 26 14.22 5.27 5.06
C ASN A 26 15.33 4.22 4.96
N ASP A 27 15.85 3.93 3.76
CA ASP A 27 16.92 2.95 3.57
C ASP A 27 18.04 3.05 4.61
N GLY A 28 18.22 1.94 5.33
CA GLY A 28 19.23 1.81 6.36
C GLY A 28 18.81 2.28 7.76
N LYS A 29 17.64 2.91 7.92
CA LYS A 29 17.04 3.29 9.20
C LYS A 29 15.87 2.34 9.51
N PRO A 30 15.70 1.87 10.75
CA PRO A 30 14.62 0.97 11.09
C PRO A 30 13.26 1.67 10.91
N THR A 31 12.48 1.25 9.92
CA THR A 31 11.08 1.66 9.78
C THR A 31 10.21 0.77 10.64
N LEU A 32 9.48 1.36 11.59
CA LEU A 32 8.69 0.65 12.60
C LEU A 32 9.48 -0.41 13.41
N GLY A 33 10.79 -0.21 13.59
CA GLY A 33 11.64 -1.15 14.34
C GLY A 33 12.21 -2.31 13.52
N TRP A 34 11.90 -2.39 12.22
CA TRP A 34 12.36 -3.45 11.32
C TRP A 34 13.30 -2.83 10.27
N LYS A 35 14.45 -3.48 10.05
CA LYS A 35 15.42 -3.06 9.03
C LYS A 35 14.96 -3.64 7.69
N ILE A 36 14.11 -2.90 6.99
CA ILE A 36 13.58 -3.28 5.67
C ILE A 36 14.55 -2.75 4.62
N THR A 37 14.99 -3.61 3.70
CA THR A 37 15.81 -3.20 2.54
C THR A 37 14.92 -2.69 1.39
N GLN A 38 15.46 -1.87 0.48
CA GLN A 38 14.74 -1.42 -0.75
C GLN A 38 13.99 -2.54 -1.48
N TRP A 39 14.60 -3.71 -1.53
CA TRP A 39 14.06 -4.87 -2.22
C TRP A 39 12.84 -5.44 -1.52
N GLU A 40 12.81 -5.38 -0.19
CA GLU A 40 11.67 -5.83 0.61
C GLU A 40 10.52 -4.82 0.63
N SER A 41 10.80 -3.51 0.49
CA SER A 41 9.76 -2.47 0.42
C SER A 41 9.05 -2.40 -0.94
N ILE A 42 9.60 -3.03 -1.98
CA ILE A 42 8.92 -3.20 -3.28
C ILE A 42 7.66 -4.07 -3.16
N VAL A 43 7.67 -5.04 -2.24
CA VAL A 43 6.56 -5.97 -2.01
C VAL A 43 5.31 -5.24 -1.51
N PRO A 44 5.35 -4.48 -0.39
CA PRO A 44 4.18 -3.74 0.07
C PRO A 44 3.75 -2.68 -0.95
N PHE A 45 4.68 -2.10 -1.73
CA PHE A 45 4.30 -1.17 -2.80
C PHE A 45 3.41 -1.85 -3.86
N LEU A 46 3.80 -3.03 -4.35
CA LEU A 46 3.02 -3.83 -5.29
C LEU A 46 1.66 -4.23 -4.71
N VAL A 47 1.65 -4.72 -3.47
CA VAL A 47 0.41 -5.10 -2.78
C VAL A 47 -0.54 -3.91 -2.65
N GLY A 48 -0.05 -2.76 -2.20
CA GLY A 48 -0.84 -1.54 -2.08
C GLY A 48 -1.40 -1.07 -3.41
N THR A 49 -0.62 -1.20 -4.49
CA THR A 49 -1.04 -0.83 -5.85
C THR A 49 -2.17 -1.73 -6.37
N VAL A 50 -2.07 -3.05 -6.15
CA VAL A 50 -3.15 -4.00 -6.50
C VAL A 50 -4.42 -3.69 -5.71
N PHE A 51 -4.31 -3.43 -4.41
CA PHE A 51 -5.45 -3.06 -3.57
C PHE A 51 -6.11 -1.75 -4.02
N LEU A 52 -5.30 -0.75 -4.37
CA LEU A 52 -5.77 0.54 -4.89
C LEU A 52 -6.52 0.36 -6.22
N ILE A 53 -5.91 -0.32 -7.19
CA ILE A 53 -6.52 -0.57 -8.51
C ILE A 53 -7.83 -1.34 -8.36
N THR A 54 -7.83 -2.37 -7.54
CA THR A 54 -9.02 -3.20 -7.30
C THR A 54 -10.12 -2.36 -6.64
N GLY A 55 -9.79 -1.57 -5.62
CA GLY A 55 -10.74 -0.70 -4.92
C GLY A 55 -11.35 0.38 -5.83
N VAL A 56 -10.53 1.03 -6.66
CA VAL A 56 -10.99 2.06 -7.59
C VAL A 56 -11.89 1.46 -8.67
N ASN A 57 -11.54 0.29 -9.22
CA ASN A 57 -12.39 -0.40 -10.19
C ASN A 57 -13.73 -0.82 -9.58
N MET A 58 -13.75 -1.29 -8.33
CA MET A 58 -14.99 -1.66 -7.62
C MET A 58 -15.88 -0.45 -7.26
N MET A 59 -15.33 0.76 -7.10
CA MET A 59 -16.15 1.96 -6.90
C MET A 59 -16.76 2.50 -8.19
N ARG A 60 -16.04 2.31 -9.31
CA ARG A 60 -16.45 2.76 -10.63
C ARG A 60 -17.54 1.87 -11.24
N ASN A 61 -17.55 0.59 -10.89
CA ASN A 61 -18.54 -0.41 -11.35
C ASN A 61 -19.73 -0.54 -10.38
#